data_AF-K8AG23-F1
#
_entry.id   AF-K8AG23-F1
#
_cell.length_a   1.000
_cell.length_b   1.000
_cell.length_c   1.000
_cell.angle_alpha   90.00
_cell.angle_beta   90.00
_cell.angle_gamma   90.00
#
_symmetry.space_group_name_H-M   'P 1'
#
loop_
_entity.id
_entity.type
_entity.pdbx_description
1 polymer ?
#
loop_
_entity_poly.entity_id
_entity_poly.type
_entity_poly.pdbx_seq_one_letter_code
_entity_poly.pdbx_strand_id
1 'polypeptide(L)'
;MSLDFFASEHQSLISKDTPCYCMDEKIHKEIFSSLKANESYKIISRFKDYYHDCIILFNQLDTLLIELKDVNADNDLAHEQIINFIGFINSAKKYRHNIYAYSD
;
A
#
# COMPACT_ATOMS: atom_id res chain seq x y z
N MET A 1 -8.15 19.06 19.52
CA MET A 1 -6.68 18.86 19.58
C MET A 1 -6.41 17.45 19.10
N SER A 2 -5.37 17.31 18.28
CA SER A 2 -5.12 16.19 17.38
C SER A 2 -4.93 14.85 18.09
N LEU A 3 -5.52 13.82 17.51
CA LEU A 3 -5.03 12.44 17.63
C LEU A 3 -4.37 12.12 16.30
N ASP A 4 -3.24 12.78 16.04
CA ASP A 4 -2.24 12.33 15.07
C ASP A 4 -1.53 11.11 15.68
N PHE A 5 -2.31 10.06 15.96
CA PHE A 5 -1.76 8.78 16.37
C PHE A 5 -1.40 8.04 15.08
N PHE A 6 -0.14 7.63 14.99
CA PHE A 6 0.47 6.81 13.93
C PHE A 6 1.13 7.55 12.76
N ALA A 7 1.97 8.54 13.07
CA ALA A 7 3.23 8.72 12.36
C ALA A 7 4.30 7.89 13.10
N SER A 8 4.47 6.61 12.78
CA SER A 8 5.48 5.76 13.42
C SER A 8 6.22 4.93 12.38
N GLU A 9 7.37 5.44 11.94
CA GLU A 9 8.20 4.94 10.84
C GLU A 9 8.89 3.58 11.12
N HIS A 10 8.53 2.86 12.18
CA HIS A 10 9.21 1.63 12.60
C HIS A 10 8.29 0.49 13.05
N GLN A 11 8.60 -0.71 12.54
CA GLN A 11 7.89 -1.98 12.74
C GLN A 11 7.67 -2.35 14.22
N SER A 12 8.56 -1.91 15.12
CA SER A 12 8.50 -2.21 16.56
C SER A 12 7.38 -1.46 17.32
N LEU A 13 6.71 -0.49 16.69
CA LEU A 13 5.64 0.33 17.29
C LEU A 13 4.25 0.00 16.73
N ILE A 14 4.18 -1.00 15.85
CA ILE A 14 2.95 -1.57 15.31
C ILE A 14 2.28 -2.32 16.46
N SER A 15 1.17 -1.77 16.97
CA SER A 15 0.32 -2.46 17.94
C SER A 15 -0.11 -3.81 17.38
N LYS A 16 -0.46 -4.76 18.25
CA LYS A 16 -0.93 -6.12 17.89
C LYS A 16 -2.06 -6.14 16.85
N ASP A 17 -2.75 -5.02 16.65
CA ASP A 17 -3.92 -4.86 15.77
C ASP A 17 -3.60 -4.08 14.48
N THR A 18 -2.36 -3.64 14.25
CA THR A 18 -2.01 -2.93 13.01
C THR A 18 -1.59 -3.94 11.94
N PRO A 19 -2.36 -4.11 10.86
CA PRO A 19 -2.07 -5.07 9.81
C PRO A 19 -0.81 -4.66 9.03
N CYS A 20 0.13 -5.61 8.94
CA CYS A 20 1.38 -5.44 8.21
C CYS A 20 1.28 -6.08 6.83
N TYR A 21 1.73 -5.38 5.80
CA TYR A 21 1.87 -5.88 4.44
C TYR A 21 3.34 -5.95 4.06
N CYS A 22 3.80 -7.13 3.67
CA CYS A 22 5.14 -7.33 3.15
C CYS A 22 5.09 -7.19 1.63
N MET A 23 5.84 -6.24 1.09
CA MET A 23 5.97 -5.97 -0.33
C MET A 23 7.16 -6.75 -0.87
N ASP A 24 6.90 -7.74 -1.71
CA ASP A 24 7.94 -8.48 -2.43
C ASP A 24 8.54 -7.58 -3.53
N GLU A 25 9.85 -7.70 -3.79
CA GLU A 25 10.57 -7.03 -4.89
C GLU A 25 9.87 -7.25 -6.24
N LYS A 26 9.25 -8.42 -6.45
CA LYS A 26 8.46 -8.70 -7.65
C LYS A 26 7.23 -7.79 -7.75
N ILE A 27 6.46 -7.69 -6.67
CA ILE A 27 5.26 -6.82 -6.59
C ILE A 27 5.67 -5.37 -6.84
N HIS A 28 6.75 -4.94 -6.21
CA HIS A 28 7.29 -3.60 -6.39
C HIS A 28 7.62 -3.33 -7.87
N LYS A 29 8.45 -4.17 -8.48
CA LYS A 29 8.81 -4.03 -9.89
C LYS A 29 7.59 -4.03 -10.79
N GLU A 30 6.63 -4.92 -10.56
CA GLU A 30 5.41 -5.00 -11.36
C GLU A 30 4.57 -3.73 -11.26
N ILE A 31 4.27 -3.25 -10.04
CA ILE A 31 3.53 -2.02 -9.82
C ILE A 31 4.25 -0.85 -10.50
N PHE A 32 5.55 -0.66 -10.23
CA PHE A 32 6.32 0.48 -10.72
C PHE A 32 6.66 0.43 -12.21
N SER A 33 6.72 -0.76 -12.81
CA SER A 33 6.89 -0.92 -14.26
C SER A 33 5.66 -0.48 -15.05
N SER A 34 4.49 -0.57 -14.43
CA SER A 34 3.20 -0.25 -15.06
C SER A 34 2.69 1.14 -14.73
N LEU A 35 3.37 1.87 -13.83
CA LEU A 35 3.03 3.27 -13.61
C LEU A 35 3.35 4.07 -14.86
N LYS A 36 2.32 4.73 -15.40
CA LYS A 36 2.53 5.74 -16.43
C LYS A 36 3.34 6.89 -15.84
N ALA A 37 4.42 7.27 -16.52
CA ALA A 37 5.31 8.36 -16.12
C ALA A 37 4.60 9.71 -15.91
N ASN A 38 3.36 9.87 -16.42
CA ASN A 38 2.57 11.11 -16.35
C ASN A 38 1.41 11.06 -15.34
N GLU A 39 1.18 9.95 -14.64
CA GLU A 39 0.09 9.85 -13.67
C GLU A 39 0.54 10.20 -12.27
N SER A 40 -0.21 11.12 -11.64
CA SER A 40 0.06 11.65 -10.31
C SER A 40 -0.50 10.71 -9.24
N TYR A 41 0.01 9.49 -9.17
CA TYR A 41 -0.32 8.56 -8.09
C TYR A 41 0.22 9.11 -6.77
N LYS A 42 -0.66 9.38 -5.81
CA LYS A 42 -0.31 10.02 -4.53
C LYS A 42 0.14 9.03 -3.49
N ILE A 43 -0.51 7.86 -3.42
CA ILE A 43 -0.23 6.87 -2.39
C ILE A 43 0.73 5.81 -2.91
N ILE A 44 0.52 5.30 -4.13
CA ILE A 44 1.45 4.33 -4.75
C ILE A 44 2.87 4.90 -4.87
N SER A 45 3.03 6.18 -5.18
CA SER A 45 4.38 6.80 -5.28
C SER A 45 5.18 6.76 -3.98
N ARG A 46 4.53 6.62 -2.82
CA ARG A 46 5.20 6.46 -1.52
C ARG A 46 5.92 5.12 -1.38
N PHE A 47 5.53 4.13 -2.19
CA PHE A 47 6.18 2.82 -2.28
C PHE A 47 7.35 2.81 -3.25
N LYS A 48 7.67 3.94 -3.91
CA LYS A 48 8.67 3.97 -5.00
C LYS A 48 10.04 3.55 -4.52
N ASP A 49 10.38 3.90 -3.29
CA ASP A 49 11.58 3.42 -2.65
C ASP A 49 11.30 2.06 -2.01
N TYR A 50 11.83 0.99 -2.61
CA TYR A 50 11.66 -0.38 -2.12
C TYR A 50 12.25 -0.55 -0.72
N TYR A 51 13.25 0.22 -0.31
CA TYR A 51 13.91 0.04 1.00
C TYR A 51 13.32 0.94 2.09
N HIS A 52 12.18 1.56 1.82
CA HIS A 52 11.50 2.41 2.78
C HIS A 52 10.12 1.89 3.17
N ASP A 53 9.99 1.69 4.48
CA ASP A 53 8.73 1.38 5.10
C ASP A 53 7.77 2.58 4.98
N CYS A 54 6.49 2.27 4.78
CA CYS A 54 5.46 3.28 4.57
C CYS A 54 4.22 2.97 5.39
N ILE A 55 3.71 3.99 6.10
CA ILE A 55 2.41 3.93 6.74
C ILE A 55 1.34 4.52 5.81
N ILE A 56 0.29 3.76 5.59
CA ILE A 56 -0.91 4.19 4.89
C ILE A 56 -2.00 4.37 5.92
N LEU A 57 -2.54 5.59 5.98
CA LEU A 57 -3.63 5.91 6.90
C LEU A 57 -4.95 5.37 6.36
N PHE A 58 -5.88 5.05 7.26
CA PHE A 58 -7.22 4.55 6.90
C PHE A 58 -7.93 5.42 5.85
N ASN A 59 -7.83 6.76 5.98
CA ASN A 59 -8.44 7.71 5.05
C ASN A 59 -7.74 7.76 3.67
N GLN A 60 -6.58 7.14 3.52
CA GLN A 60 -5.83 7.03 2.26
C GLN A 60 -6.11 5.70 1.54
N LEU A 61 -6.74 4.73 2.20
CA LEU A 61 -6.97 3.39 1.64
C LEU A 61 -7.92 3.42 0.43
N ASP A 62 -8.90 4.31 0.40
CA ASP A 62 -9.78 4.49 -0.76
C ASP A 62 -9.03 5.00 -1.98
N THR A 63 -8.14 5.97 -1.79
CA THR A 63 -7.27 6.48 -2.86
C THR A 63 -6.35 5.39 -3.37
N LEU A 64 -5.69 4.66 -2.46
CA LEU A 64 -4.81 3.54 -2.84
C LEU A 64 -5.55 2.46 -3.63
N LEU A 65 -6.78 2.11 -3.26
CA LEU A 65 -7.59 1.13 -4.00
C LEU A 65 -7.91 1.60 -5.42
N ILE A 66 -8.18 2.88 -5.63
CA ILE A 66 -8.43 3.44 -6.96
C ILE A 66 -7.14 3.36 -7.79
N GLU A 67 -6.02 3.80 -7.23
CA GLU A 67 -4.71 3.78 -7.89
C GLU A 67 -4.30 2.34 -8.25
N LEU A 68 -4.50 1.35 -7.37
CA LEU A 68 -4.15 -0.05 -7.64
C LEU A 68 -5.05 -0.69 -8.69
N LYS A 69 -6.34 -0.33 -8.73
CA LYS A 69 -7.26 -0.84 -9.75
C LYS A 69 -6.91 -0.31 -11.13
N ASP A 70 -6.46 0.93 -11.22
CA ASP A 70 -5.99 1.54 -12.45
C ASP A 70 -4.73 0.83 -12.97
N VAL A 71 -3.74 0.61 -12.10
CA VAL A 71 -2.54 -0.18 -12.42
C VAL A 71 -2.87 -1.61 -12.84
N ASN A 72 -3.86 -2.25 -12.20
CA ASN A 72 -4.27 -3.62 -12.55
C ASN A 72 -5.08 -3.72 -13.85
N ALA A 73 -5.78 -2.65 -14.26
CA ALA A 73 -6.55 -2.65 -15.49
C ALA A 73 -5.66 -2.65 -16.75
N ASP A 74 -4.45 -2.11 -16.64
CA ASP A 74 -3.48 -1.99 -17.74
C ASP A 74 -2.56 -3.23 -17.86
N ASN A 75 -2.57 -4.15 -16.88
CA ASN A 75 -1.67 -5.31 -16.82
C ASN A 75 -2.43 -6.65 -16.89
N ASP A 76 -2.34 -7.33 -18.02
CA ASP A 76 -2.86 -8.70 -18.20
C ASP A 76 -2.02 -9.77 -17.45
N LEU A 77 -0.93 -9.38 -16.77
CA LEU A 77 0.10 -10.29 -16.24
C LEU A 77 0.39 -10.20 -14.73
N ALA A 78 -0.27 -9.31 -13.96
CA ALA A 78 0.03 -9.08 -12.53
C ALA A 78 -1.17 -9.34 -11.60
N HIS A 79 -2.08 -10.25 -11.99
CA HIS A 79 -3.39 -10.36 -11.32
C HIS A 79 -3.30 -10.83 -9.86
N GLU A 80 -2.56 -11.90 -9.56
CA GLU A 80 -2.71 -12.56 -8.24
C GLU A 80 -2.20 -11.70 -7.08
N GLN A 81 -1.01 -11.11 -7.21
CA GLN A 81 -0.40 -10.36 -6.11
C GLN A 81 -1.09 -9.00 -5.89
N ILE A 82 -1.49 -8.30 -6.97
CA ILE A 82 -2.26 -7.06 -6.85
C ILE A 82 -3.66 -7.34 -6.29
N ILE A 83 -4.32 -8.44 -6.71
CA ILE A 83 -5.60 -8.87 -6.12
C ILE A 83 -5.43 -9.17 -4.63
N ASN A 84 -4.35 -9.85 -4.24
CA ASN A 84 -4.06 -10.12 -2.83
C ASN A 84 -3.85 -8.81 -2.05
N PHE A 85 -3.15 -7.83 -2.62
CA PHE A 85 -2.96 -6.53 -1.97
C PHE A 85 -4.30 -5.77 -1.83
N ILE A 86 -5.13 -5.76 -2.87
CA ILE A 86 -6.49 -5.20 -2.82
C ILE A 86 -7.34 -5.90 -1.75
N GLY A 87 -7.26 -7.23 -1.66
CA GLY A 87 -7.94 -8.02 -0.63
C GLY A 87 -7.49 -7.67 0.79
N PHE A 88 -6.18 -7.48 0.98
CA PHE A 88 -5.60 -7.01 2.23
C PHE A 88 -6.09 -5.61 2.60
N ILE A 89 -6.10 -4.66 1.67
CA ILE A 89 -6.61 -3.30 1.91
C ILE A 89 -8.09 -3.32 2.26
N ASN A 90 -8.91 -4.12 1.57
CA ASN A 90 -10.33 -4.26 1.90
C ASN A 90 -10.55 -4.82 3.31
N SER A 91 -9.68 -5.75 3.74
CA SER A 91 -9.69 -6.26 5.11
C SER A 91 -9.32 -5.17 6.12
N ALA A 92 -8.23 -4.43 5.89
CA ALA A 92 -7.83 -3.31 6.74
C ALA A 92 -8.93 -2.24 6.84
N LYS A 93 -9.62 -1.95 5.73
CA LYS A 93 -10.77 -1.02 5.71
C LYS A 93 -11.94 -1.52 6.56
N LYS A 94 -12.29 -2.81 6.46
CA LYS A 94 -13.38 -3.42 7.23
C LYS A 94 -13.18 -3.22 8.74
N TYR A 95 -11.93 -3.32 9.20
CA TYR A 95 -11.57 -3.17 10.60
C TYR A 95 -11.09 -1.76 10.98
N ARG A 96 -11.12 -0.80 10.05
CA ARG A 96 -10.68 0.59 10.23
C ARG A 96 -9.23 0.71 10.71
N HIS A 97 -8.34 -0.10 10.16
CA HIS A 97 -6.93 -0.08 10.48
C HIS A 97 -6.11 0.73 9.49
N ASN A 98 -5.02 1.32 9.99
CA ASN A 98 -3.91 1.78 9.16
C ASN A 98 -3.10 0.57 8.69
N ILE A 99 -2.38 0.72 7.58
CA ILE A 99 -1.51 -0.34 7.05
C ILE A 99 -0.07 0.08 7.25
N TYR A 100 0.74 -0.81 7.78
CA TYR A 100 2.19 -0.70 7.69
C TYR A 100 2.69 -1.55 6.53
N ALA A 101 3.30 -0.94 5.54
CA ALA A 101 3.94 -1.64 4.46
C ALA A 101 5.46 -1.57 4.63
N TYR A 102 6.11 -2.70 4.47
CA TYR A 102 7.56 -2.85 4.48
C TYR A 102 7.97 -3.80 3.37
N SER A 103 9.24 -3.82 3.03
CA SER A 103 9.78 -4.72 2.02
C SER A 103 10.58 -5.85 2.64
N ASP A 104 10.54 -7.03 2.00
CA ASP A 104 11.37 -8.20 2.37
C ASP A 104 12.82 -8.02 1.90
#